data_AF-A0A352F9E8-F1
#
_entry.id   AF-A0A352F9E8-F1
#
_cell.length_a   1.000
_cell.length_b   1.000
_cell.length_c   1.000
_cell.angle_alpha   90.00
_cell.angle_beta   90.00
_cell.angle_gamma   90.00
#
_symmetry.space_group_name_H-M   'P 1'
#
loop_
_entity.id
_entity.type
_entity.pdbx_description
1 polymer ?
#
loop_
_entity_poly.entity_id
_entity_poly.type
_entity_poly.pdbx_seq_one_letter_code
_entity_poly.pdbx_strand_id
1 'polypeptide(L)'
;MAKFGSPFSGMATDRKLTTAELVRAIRFLVAAEFEATQLYMQLAESTDNQLAIAVLTDIADEERVHVGEFLRLLYELAPDEKKLYADGAEEVELVIKHIKNGTHEKTMHISKKK
;
A
#
# COMPACT_ATOMS: atom_id res chain seq x y z
N MET A 1 -3.37 10.86 9.37
CA MET A 1 -3.11 12.22 8.86
C MET A 1 -2.26 13.04 9.82
N ALA A 2 -1.25 13.70 9.26
CA ALA A 2 -0.30 14.51 10.02
C ALA A 2 -0.97 15.72 10.67
N LYS A 3 -0.63 15.99 11.94
CA LYS A 3 -1.07 17.16 12.68
C LYS A 3 0.05 18.21 12.62
N PHE A 4 0.13 18.95 11.51
CA PHE A 4 1.14 20.00 11.29
C PHE A 4 0.88 21.31 12.08
N GLY A 5 0.03 21.30 13.11
CA GLY A 5 -0.45 22.51 13.79
C GLY A 5 0.41 23.07 14.92
N SER A 6 1.52 22.42 15.30
CA SER A 6 2.43 22.96 16.32
C SER A 6 3.90 22.60 16.03
N PRO A 7 4.87 23.48 16.36
CA PRO A 7 6.28 23.27 16.06
C PRO A 7 6.90 22.03 16.72
N PHE A 8 6.22 21.43 17.70
CA PHE A 8 6.70 20.26 18.44
C PHE A 8 5.84 19.00 18.21
N SER A 9 4.81 19.04 17.35
CA SER A 9 3.94 17.89 17.11
C SER A 9 4.62 16.71 16.39
N GLY A 10 5.84 16.91 15.89
CA GLY A 10 6.66 15.91 15.22
C GLY A 10 7.97 15.55 15.94
N MET A 11 8.13 15.87 17.23
CA MET A 11 9.31 15.42 17.98
C MET A 11 9.39 13.89 17.97
N ALA A 12 10.60 13.36 17.78
CA ALA A 12 10.85 11.93 17.90
C ALA A 12 10.52 11.46 19.33
N THR A 13 10.08 10.21 19.46
CA THR A 13 9.89 9.57 20.78
C THR A 13 11.21 9.58 21.57
N ASP A 14 11.07 9.72 22.89
CA ASP A 14 12.10 9.64 23.91
C ASP A 14 12.87 8.31 23.93
N ARG A 15 12.31 7.25 23.33
CA ARG A 15 12.97 5.96 23.15
C ARG A 15 12.97 5.50 21.70
N LYS A 16 13.83 4.55 21.38
CA LYS A 16 13.76 3.87 20.07
C LYS A 16 12.54 2.94 20.02
N LEU A 17 12.04 2.75 18.80
CA LEU A 17 10.97 1.80 18.53
C LEU A 17 11.48 0.38 18.76
N THR A 18 10.61 -0.47 19.29
CA THR A 18 10.79 -1.92 19.20
C THR A 18 10.63 -2.38 17.75
N THR A 19 11.13 -3.56 17.41
CA THR A 19 10.98 -4.15 16.08
C THR A 19 9.51 -4.20 15.64
N ALA A 20 8.61 -4.61 16.53
CA ALA A 20 7.18 -4.68 16.23
C ALA A 20 6.55 -3.31 16.00
N GLU A 21 7.01 -2.26 16.69
CA GLU A 21 6.56 -0.88 16.46
C GLU A 21 7.08 -0.34 15.14
N LEU A 22 8.33 -0.63 14.77
CA LEU A 22 8.89 -0.24 13.49
C LEU A 22 8.12 -0.87 12.32
N VAL A 23 7.85 -2.18 12.38
CA VAL A 23 7.05 -2.88 11.36
C VAL A 23 5.65 -2.25 11.26
N ARG A 24 4.98 -1.97 12.39
CA ARG A 24 3.68 -1.27 12.38
C ARG A 24 3.78 0.12 11.77
N ALA A 25 4.82 0.88 12.08
CA ALA A 25 5.02 2.21 11.52
C ALA A 25 5.19 2.15 9.99
N ILE A 26 5.98 1.20 9.47
CA ILE A 26 6.18 1.05 8.02
C ILE A 26 4.87 0.66 7.32
N ARG A 27 4.03 -0.19 7.92
CA ARG A 27 2.68 -0.46 7.36
C ARG A 27 1.83 0.81 7.23
N PHE A 28 1.92 1.73 8.20
CA PHE A 28 1.26 3.03 8.09
C PHE A 28 1.87 3.91 7.00
N LEU A 29 3.19 3.83 6.76
CA LEU A 29 3.83 4.53 5.63
C LEU A 29 3.33 3.98 4.29
N VAL A 30 3.25 2.66 4.11
CA VAL A 30 2.63 2.05 2.91
C VAL A 30 1.21 2.58 2.69
N ALA A 31 0.40 2.63 3.75
CA ALA A 31 -0.96 3.15 3.66
C ALA A 31 -1.01 4.65 3.33
N ALA A 32 -0.05 5.43 3.85
CA ALA A 32 0.05 6.86 3.56
C ALA A 32 0.40 7.12 2.09
N GLU A 33 1.28 6.33 1.48
CA GLU A 33 1.60 6.46 0.06
C GLU A 33 0.41 6.11 -0.84
N PHE A 34 -0.42 5.12 -0.47
CA PHE A 34 -1.68 4.86 -1.17
C PHE A 34 -2.68 6.00 -1.02
N GLU A 35 -2.78 6.60 0.17
CA GLU A 35 -3.63 7.79 0.40
C GLU A 35 -3.14 8.98 -0.47
N ALA A 36 -1.84 9.23 -0.50
CA ALA A 36 -1.22 10.28 -1.32
C ALA A 36 -1.49 10.05 -2.81
N THR A 37 -1.22 8.84 -3.32
CA THR A 37 -1.52 8.43 -4.71
C THR A 37 -2.97 8.74 -5.07
N GLN A 38 -3.92 8.35 -4.21
CA GLN A 38 -5.35 8.56 -4.45
C GLN A 38 -5.73 10.04 -4.43
N LEU A 39 -5.21 10.82 -3.48
CA LEU A 39 -5.52 12.24 -3.36
C LEU A 39 -5.02 13.03 -4.57
N TYR A 40 -3.79 12.76 -5.04
CA TYR A 40 -3.21 13.46 -6.18
C TYR A 40 -3.91 13.10 -7.47
N MET A 41 -4.16 11.81 -7.72
CA MET A 41 -4.85 11.38 -8.94
C MET A 41 -6.28 11.91 -9.00
N GLN A 42 -7.02 11.85 -7.88
CA GLN A 42 -8.37 12.39 -7.82
C GLN A 42 -8.41 13.90 -8.08
N LEU A 43 -7.43 14.65 -7.58
CA LEU A 43 -7.33 16.09 -7.85
C LEU A 43 -6.96 16.37 -9.32
N ALA A 44 -6.04 15.58 -9.89
CA ALA A 44 -5.67 15.68 -11.30
C ALA A 44 -6.88 15.43 -12.22
N GLU A 45 -7.69 14.42 -11.92
CA GLU A 45 -8.94 14.12 -12.65
C GLU A 45 -10.03 15.20 -12.47
N SER A 46 -9.90 16.06 -11.46
CA SER A 46 -10.90 17.07 -11.09
C SER A 46 -10.56 18.49 -11.55
N THR A 47 -9.52 18.68 -12.37
CA THR A 47 -9.12 19.99 -12.89
C THR A 47 -8.80 19.93 -14.38
N ASP A 48 -8.91 21.06 -15.07
CA ASP A 48 -8.51 21.25 -16.48
C ASP A 48 -7.15 21.96 -16.62
N ASN A 49 -6.51 22.35 -15.51
CA ASN A 49 -5.20 22.99 -15.53
C ASN A 49 -4.12 21.98 -15.92
N GLN A 50 -3.61 22.09 -17.15
CA GLN A 50 -2.65 21.14 -17.71
C GLN A 50 -1.35 21.00 -16.90
N LEU A 51 -0.86 22.08 -16.30
CA LEU A 51 0.35 22.02 -15.47
C LEU A 51 0.08 21.21 -14.18
N ALA A 52 -1.06 21.46 -13.53
CA ALA A 52 -1.44 20.74 -12.32
C ALA A 52 -1.63 19.24 -12.59
N ILE A 53 -2.30 18.88 -13.68
CA ILE A 53 -2.49 17.48 -14.09
C ILE A 53 -1.15 16.77 -14.27
N ALA A 54 -0.22 17.40 -15.00
CA ALA A 54 1.08 16.82 -15.28
C ALA A 54 1.87 16.56 -13.99
N VAL A 55 1.96 17.56 -13.11
CA VAL A 55 2.69 17.46 -11.84
C VAL A 55 2.05 16.45 -10.89
N LEU A 56 0.72 16.50 -10.70
CA LEU A 56 0.03 15.61 -9.77
C LEU A 56 0.09 14.15 -10.22
N THR A 57 -0.02 13.88 -11.52
CA THR A 57 0.10 12.53 -12.07
C THR A 57 1.51 11.98 -11.87
N ASP A 58 2.53 12.78 -12.15
CA ASP A 58 3.93 12.39 -11.98
C ASP A 58 4.25 12.06 -10.52
N ILE A 59 3.84 12.92 -9.58
CA ILE A 59 3.98 12.67 -8.14
C ILE A 59 3.22 11.40 -7.74
N ALA A 60 1.99 11.19 -8.22
CA ALA A 60 1.22 9.98 -7.90
C ALA A 60 1.91 8.69 -8.38
N ASP A 61 2.60 8.73 -9.51
CA ASP A 61 3.39 7.58 -9.98
C ASP A 61 4.67 7.37 -9.14
N GLU A 62 5.30 8.43 -8.64
CA GLU A 62 6.41 8.33 -7.67
C GLU A 62 5.96 7.67 -6.36
N GLU A 63 4.78 8.03 -5.83
CA GLU A 63 4.30 7.42 -4.57
C GLU A 63 4.05 5.91 -4.70
N ARG A 64 3.71 5.43 -5.91
CA ARG A 64 3.61 3.99 -6.20
C ARG A 64 4.97 3.29 -6.17
N VAL A 65 6.06 3.99 -6.50
CA VAL A 65 7.42 3.50 -6.32
C VAL A 65 7.75 3.41 -4.82
N HIS A 66 7.42 4.44 -4.05
CA HIS A 66 7.61 4.44 -2.59
C HIS A 66 6.86 3.30 -1.88
N VAL A 67 5.63 3.00 -2.29
CA VAL A 67 4.91 1.78 -1.84
C VAL A 67 5.78 0.53 -2.05
N GLY A 68 6.38 0.38 -3.24
CA GLY A 68 7.25 -0.75 -3.56
C GLY A 68 8.49 -0.84 -2.66
N GLU A 69 9.12 0.29 -2.37
CA GLU A 69 10.28 0.37 -1.46
C GLU A 69 9.91 -0.07 -0.04
N PHE A 70 8.81 0.45 0.50
CA PHE A 70 8.34 0.08 1.84
C PHE A 70 7.89 -1.39 1.93
N LEU A 71 7.23 -1.91 0.90
CA LEU A 71 6.87 -3.33 0.85
C LEU A 71 8.13 -4.21 0.84
N ARG A 72 9.15 -3.86 0.05
CA ARG A 72 10.41 -4.59 0.06
C ARG A 72 11.08 -4.53 1.43
N LEU A 73 11.06 -3.38 2.12
CA LEU A 73 11.59 -3.27 3.47
C LEU A 73 10.80 -4.14 4.48
N LEU A 74 9.46 -4.17 4.38
CA LEU A 74 8.63 -5.06 5.21
C LEU A 74 8.99 -6.52 5.03
N TYR A 75 9.31 -6.96 3.81
CA TYR A 75 9.70 -8.34 3.56
C TYR A 75 11.00 -8.73 4.27
N GLU A 76 11.86 -7.76 4.57
CA GLU A 76 13.07 -7.96 5.35
C GLU A 76 12.77 -8.02 6.86
N LEU A 77 11.95 -7.09 7.33
CA LEU A 77 11.67 -6.93 8.76
C LEU A 77 10.63 -7.91 9.31
N ALA A 78 9.77 -8.45 8.44
CA ALA A 78 8.69 -9.38 8.76
C ALA A 78 8.61 -10.50 7.69
N PRO A 79 9.55 -11.45 7.69
CA PRO A 79 9.64 -12.50 6.66
C PRO A 79 8.47 -13.50 6.69
N ASP A 80 7.77 -13.62 7.82
CA ASP A 80 6.52 -14.37 7.94
C ASP A 80 5.37 -13.72 7.14
N GLU A 81 5.27 -12.39 7.16
CA GLU A 81 4.30 -11.64 6.34
C GLU A 81 4.57 -11.82 4.84
N LYS A 82 5.84 -11.86 4.43
CA LYS A 82 6.23 -12.13 3.03
C LYS A 82 5.59 -13.43 2.51
N LYS A 83 5.56 -14.48 3.34
CA LYS A 83 4.92 -15.76 2.97
C LYS A 83 3.41 -15.60 2.79
N LEU A 84 2.75 -14.90 3.71
CA LEU A 84 1.31 -14.65 3.64
C LEU A 84 0.94 -13.84 2.39
N TYR A 85 1.77 -12.87 1.99
CA TYR A 85 1.54 -12.12 0.76
C TYR A 85 1.67 -12.98 -0.49
N ALA A 86 2.63 -13.91 -0.51
CA ALA A 86 2.77 -14.86 -1.61
C ALA A 86 1.55 -15.81 -1.69
N ASP A 87 1.08 -16.32 -0.55
CA ASP A 87 -0.13 -17.15 -0.48
C ASP A 87 -1.35 -16.37 -1.02
N GLY A 88 -1.52 -15.10 -0.62
CA GLY A 88 -2.59 -14.23 -1.14
C GLY A 88 -2.48 -13.95 -2.65
N ALA A 89 -1.27 -13.83 -3.19
CA ALA A 89 -1.07 -13.69 -4.63
C ALA A 89 -1.47 -14.98 -5.40
N GLU A 90 -1.14 -16.16 -4.87
CA GLU A 90 -1.59 -17.44 -5.43
C GLU A 90 -3.12 -17.54 -5.46
N GLU A 91 -3.80 -17.07 -4.40
CA GLU A 91 -5.26 -17.03 -4.36
C GLU A 91 -5.85 -16.19 -5.50
N VAL A 92 -5.26 -15.04 -5.81
CA VAL A 92 -5.69 -14.18 -6.94
C VAL A 92 -5.43 -14.85 -8.29
N GLU A 93 -4.30 -15.53 -8.48
CA GLU A 93 -4.01 -16.27 -9.71
C GLU A 93 -5.03 -17.39 -9.99
N LEU A 94 -5.50 -18.07 -8.94
CA LEU A 94 -6.57 -19.06 -9.06
C LEU A 94 -7.87 -18.42 -9.54
N VAL A 95 -8.22 -17.23 -9.03
CA VAL A 95 -9.39 -16.46 -9.49
C VAL A 95 -9.25 -16.06 -10.96
N ILE A 96 -8.07 -15.55 -11.36
CA ILE A 96 -7.78 -15.16 -12.75
C ILE A 96 -7.96 -16.35 -13.71
N LYS A 97 -7.39 -17.50 -13.35
CA LYS A 97 -7.50 -18.74 -14.14
C LYS A 97 -8.95 -19.19 -14.30
N HIS A 98 -9.74 -19.10 -13.23
CA HIS A 98 -11.16 -19.46 -13.27
C HIS A 98 -11.96 -18.56 -14.22
N ILE A 99 -11.74 -17.23 -14.15
CA ILE A 99 -12.39 -16.25 -15.04
C ILE A 99 -12.01 -16.53 -16.51
N LYS A 100 -10.72 -16.74 -16.81
CA LYS A 100 -10.25 -17.01 -18.17
C LYS A 100 -10.81 -18.33 -18.74
N ASN A 101 -11.09 -19.31 -17.89
CA ASN A 101 -11.60 -20.62 -18.28
C ASN A 101 -13.14 -20.68 -18.39
N GLY A 102 -13.86 -19.57 -18.19
CA GLY A 102 -15.31 -19.49 -18.42
C GLY A 102 -16.16 -20.40 -17.55
N THR A 103 -15.66 -20.85 -16.40
CA THR A 103 -16.43 -21.71 -15.50
C THR A 103 -17.34 -20.84 -14.64
N HIS A 104 -18.63 -20.79 -14.96
CA HIS A 104 -19.64 -20.19 -14.10
C HIS A 104 -20.16 -21.24 -13.11
N GLU A 105 -20.13 -20.90 -11.81
CA GLU A 105 -20.66 -21.65 -10.64
C GLU A 105 -19.76 -22.71 -9.96
N LYS A 106 -19.12 -22.31 -8.85
CA LYS A 106 -19.61 -22.60 -7.47
C LYS A 106 -18.69 -21.89 -6.48
N THR A 107 -19.29 -21.32 -5.45
CA THR A 107 -18.69 -20.53 -4.37
C THR A 107 -17.26 -20.95 -4.02
N MET A 108 -16.27 -20.15 -4.43
CA MET A 108 -14.87 -20.31 -4.01
C MET A 108 -14.80 -19.91 -2.53
N HIS A 109 -14.83 -20.88 -1.62
CA HIS A 109 -14.28 -20.68 -0.29
C HIS A 109 -12.75 -20.69 -0.42
N ILE A 110 -12.19 -19.51 -0.70
CA ILE A 110 -10.75 -19.32 -0.92
C ILE A 110 -9.93 -19.66 0.35
N SER A 111 -10.54 -19.64 1.53
CA SER A 111 -9.85 -20.00 2.77
C SER A 111 -10.14 -21.43 3.19
N LYS A 112 -9.24 -22.39 2.88
CA LYS A 112 -8.84 -23.50 3.78
C LYS A 112 -7.47 -24.07 3.41
N LYS A 113 -6.39 -23.54 4.00
CA LYS A 113 -5.28 -24.39 4.45
C LYS A 113 -5.29 -24.37 5.98
N LYS A 114 -5.75 -25.49 6.56
CA LYS A 114 -5.49 -25.85 7.96
C LYS A 114 -4.00 -26.06 8.15
#